data_AF-A0A2V8BCV2-F1
#
_entry.id   AF-A0A2V8BCV2-F1
#
_cell.length_a   1.000
_cell.length_b   1.000
_cell.length_c   1.000
_cell.angle_alpha   90.00
_cell.angle_beta   90.00
_cell.angle_gamma   90.00
#
_symmetry.space_group_name_H-M   'P 1'
#
loop_
_entity.id
_entity.type
_entity.pdbx_description
1 polymer ?
#
loop_
_entity_poly.entity_id
_entity_poly.type
_entity_poly.pdbx_seq_one_letter_code
_entity_poly.pdbx_strand_id
1 'polypeptide(L)'
;TAPSVTAPTAFDLTLTVIERYTVAIAGGGEESHENRVTGRITVHVNDSSREITTLSTTFIDDFLHSDRSPEFCVRNFTDSCADDKQMELNEIRDNRRLFINDSARSTMGPGSIAFYDARSSRLPVPVSQSAFADFRAPCRFARTSKVDGMFGFSTGTCQLTHVYENWQWRQCQSHFLPPSPSSAAFSLFPF
;
A
#
# COMPACT_ATOMS: atom_id res chain seq x y z
N THR A 1 10.82 23.94 12.26
CA THR A 1 10.59 22.71 11.48
C THR A 1 10.41 21.57 12.47
N ALA A 2 9.29 20.86 12.45
CA ALA A 2 9.11 19.70 13.34
C ALA A 2 10.14 18.62 12.98
N PRO A 3 10.68 17.86 13.96
CA PRO A 3 11.63 16.79 13.68
C PRO A 3 10.99 15.76 12.74
N SER A 4 11.76 15.28 11.76
CA SER A 4 11.33 14.19 10.91
C SER A 4 11.16 12.93 11.75
N VAL A 5 9.94 12.43 11.84
CA VAL A 5 9.61 11.18 12.52
C VAL A 5 9.67 10.05 11.50
N THR A 6 10.35 8.96 11.83
CA THR A 6 10.29 7.73 11.02
C THR A 6 8.89 7.13 11.11
N ALA A 7 8.17 7.11 9.99
CA ALA A 7 6.87 6.46 9.86
C ALA A 7 7.02 5.03 9.30
N PRO A 8 6.08 4.10 9.57
CA PRO A 8 4.88 4.26 10.40
C PRO A 8 5.22 4.33 11.90
N THR A 9 4.53 5.21 12.64
CA THR A 9 4.68 5.29 14.10
C THR A 9 3.37 5.64 14.79
N ALA A 10 3.30 5.42 16.10
CA ALA A 10 2.15 5.75 16.93
C ALA A 10 2.54 6.71 18.05
N PHE A 11 1.68 7.69 18.32
CA PHE A 11 1.83 8.66 19.39
C PHE A 11 0.62 8.65 20.30
N ASP A 12 0.85 8.64 21.60
CA ASP A 12 -0.20 8.80 22.58
C ASP A 12 -0.37 10.27 22.95
N LEU A 13 -1.51 10.84 22.56
CA LEU A 13 -1.92 12.17 22.97
C LEU A 13 -2.71 12.05 24.27
N THR A 14 -2.23 12.71 25.32
CA THR A 14 -2.91 12.78 26.61
C THR A 14 -3.47 14.18 26.80
N LEU A 15 -4.79 14.29 27.03
CA LEU A 15 -5.46 15.54 27.33
C LEU A 15 -5.93 15.50 28.79
N THR A 16 -5.52 16.48 29.59
CA THR A 16 -6.04 16.67 30.94
C THR A 16 -6.85 17.95 31.00
N VAL A 17 -8.12 17.85 31.38
CA VAL A 17 -9.01 18.98 31.62
C VAL A 17 -9.09 19.19 33.13
N ILE A 18 -8.81 20.42 33.56
CA ILE A 18 -8.86 20.84 34.95
C ILE A 18 -9.86 21.98 35.04
N GLU A 19 -10.94 21.78 35.79
CA GLU A 19 -11.90 22.81 36.17
C GLU A 19 -11.63 23.23 37.60
N ARG A 20 -11.57 24.54 37.85
CA ARG A 20 -11.39 25.12 39.18
C ARG A 20 -12.53 26.08 39.47
N TYR A 21 -13.16 25.93 40.63
CA TYR A 21 -14.26 26.77 41.07
C TYR A 21 -14.20 26.98 42.58
N THR A 22 -14.85 28.03 43.07
CA THR A 22 -14.99 28.27 44.51
C THR A 22 -16.40 27.95 44.98
N VAL A 23 -16.52 27.42 46.19
CA VAL A 23 -17.79 27.07 46.82
C VAL A 23 -17.87 27.82 48.15
N ALA A 24 -18.99 28.48 48.39
CA ALA A 24 -19.21 29.18 49.66
C ALA A 24 -19.37 28.17 50.81
N ILE A 25 -18.72 28.45 51.94
CA ILE A 25 -18.76 27.58 53.13
C ILE A 25 -19.70 28.14 54.19
N ALA A 26 -20.37 27.26 54.92
CA ALA A 26 -21.24 27.64 56.03
C ALA A 26 -20.41 28.26 57.16
N GLY A 27 -20.64 29.55 57.45
CA GLY A 27 -19.86 30.34 58.41
C GLY A 27 -19.15 31.56 57.81
N GLY A 28 -19.19 31.71 56.47
CA GLY A 28 -18.54 32.79 55.74
C GLY A 28 -17.16 32.39 55.23
N GLY A 29 -16.88 32.69 53.96
CA GLY A 29 -15.65 32.31 53.25
C GLY A 29 -15.93 31.52 51.96
N GLU A 30 -14.86 31.25 51.22
CA GLU A 30 -14.87 30.44 49.99
C GLU A 30 -13.83 29.32 50.09
N GLU A 31 -14.20 28.11 49.67
CA GLU A 31 -13.31 26.96 49.50
C GLU A 31 -13.06 26.73 48.01
N SER A 32 -11.82 26.46 47.61
CA SER A 32 -11.50 26.15 46.21
C SER A 32 -11.60 24.65 45.94
N HIS A 33 -12.33 24.30 44.90
CA HIS A 33 -12.48 22.94 44.39
C HIS A 33 -11.83 22.79 43.01
N GLU A 34 -11.33 21.58 42.72
CA GLU A 34 -10.77 21.20 41.43
C GLU A 34 -11.42 19.89 40.96
N ASN A 35 -12.01 19.90 39.75
CA ASN A 35 -12.34 18.70 39.01
C ASN A 35 -11.24 18.43 37.98
N ARG A 36 -10.76 17.20 37.90
CA ARG A 36 -9.73 16.80 36.93
C ARG A 36 -10.16 15.54 36.20
N VAL A 37 -10.09 15.57 34.87
CA VAL A 37 -10.27 14.39 34.02
C VAL A 37 -9.13 14.30 33.02
N THR A 38 -8.63 13.09 32.79
CA THR A 38 -7.59 12.81 31.81
C THR A 38 -8.09 11.81 30.79
N GLY A 39 -7.95 12.15 29.50
CA GLY A 39 -8.20 11.25 28.37
C GLY A 39 -6.92 10.97 27.60
N ARG A 40 -6.86 9.81 26.92
CA ARG A 40 -5.76 9.42 26.05
C ARG A 40 -6.30 8.93 24.71
N ILE A 41 -5.63 9.30 23.63
CA ILE A 41 -5.89 8.79 22.28
C ILE A 41 -4.57 8.43 21.60
N THR A 42 -4.54 7.31 20.88
CA THR A 42 -3.40 6.92 20.06
C THR A 42 -3.60 7.41 18.63
N VAL A 43 -2.61 8.11 18.09
CA VAL A 43 -2.58 8.63 16.72
C VAL A 43 -1.51 7.90 15.93
N HIS A 44 -1.88 7.36 14.78
CA HIS A 44 -0.96 6.69 13.86
C HIS A 44 -0.54 7.67 12.75
N VAL A 45 0.76 7.72 12.47
CA VAL A 45 1.35 8.60 11.46
C VAL A 45 2.06 7.75 10.43
N ASN A 46 1.63 7.87 9.16
CA ASN A 46 2.12 7.09 8.04
C ASN A 46 2.58 8.02 6.90
N ASP A 47 3.75 7.75 6.33
CA ASP A 47 4.14 8.29 5.02
C ASP A 47 3.55 7.38 3.95
N SER A 48 2.25 7.55 3.70
CA SER A 48 1.46 6.65 2.85
C SER A 48 2.04 6.53 1.44
N SER A 49 2.48 7.64 0.85
CA SER A 49 3.05 7.65 -0.49
C SER A 49 4.35 6.85 -0.57
N ARG A 50 5.24 7.00 0.42
CA ARG A 50 6.49 6.23 0.50
C ARG A 50 6.21 4.76 0.78
N GLU A 51 5.28 4.45 1.67
CA GLU A 51 4.91 3.09 2.04
C GLU A 51 4.37 2.33 0.82
N ILE A 52 3.38 2.91 0.12
CA ILE A 52 2.81 2.34 -1.11
C ILE A 52 3.88 2.17 -2.20
N THR A 53 4.71 3.18 -2.44
CA THR A 53 5.80 3.09 -3.43
C THR A 53 6.76 1.95 -3.09
N THR A 54 7.07 1.79 -1.80
CA THR A 54 7.97 0.73 -1.32
C THR A 54 7.33 -0.64 -1.50
N LEU A 55 6.05 -0.81 -1.12
CA LEU A 55 5.31 -2.05 -1.30
C LEU A 55 5.26 -2.47 -2.78
N SER A 56 4.90 -1.52 -3.66
CA SER A 56 4.77 -1.76 -5.09
C SER A 56 6.09 -2.10 -5.77
N THR A 57 7.15 -1.33 -5.48
CA THR A 57 8.46 -1.58 -6.09
C THR A 57 9.10 -2.85 -5.56
N THR A 58 8.91 -3.17 -4.28
CA THR A 58 9.36 -4.42 -3.67
C THR A 58 8.71 -5.62 -4.35
N PHE A 59 7.38 -5.62 -4.51
CA PHE A 59 6.67 -6.69 -5.20
C PHE A 59 7.19 -6.92 -6.62
N ILE A 60 7.35 -5.85 -7.41
CA ILE A 60 7.83 -5.97 -8.79
C ILE A 60 9.28 -6.47 -8.82
N ASP A 61 10.14 -5.98 -7.93
CA ASP A 61 11.52 -6.50 -7.82
C ASP A 61 11.52 -7.99 -7.47
N ASP A 62 10.67 -8.41 -6.54
CA ASP A 62 10.54 -9.82 -6.16
C ASP A 62 10.05 -10.70 -7.30
N PHE A 63 9.10 -10.21 -8.09
CA PHE A 63 8.57 -10.90 -9.26
C PHE A 63 9.62 -11.07 -10.37
N LEU A 64 10.44 -10.04 -10.59
CA LEU A 64 11.49 -10.05 -11.61
C LEU A 64 12.62 -11.02 -11.30
N HIS A 65 12.86 -11.30 -10.01
CA HIS A 65 13.82 -12.30 -9.56
C HIS A 65 13.17 -13.68 -9.54
N SER A 66 13.32 -14.43 -10.63
CA SER A 66 12.69 -15.75 -10.81
C SER A 66 13.20 -16.82 -9.84
N ASP A 67 14.31 -16.56 -9.13
CA ASP A 67 14.90 -17.39 -8.08
C ASP A 67 14.20 -17.24 -6.72
N ARG A 68 13.48 -16.13 -6.48
CA ARG A 68 12.66 -15.95 -5.27
C ARG A 68 11.44 -16.87 -5.35
N SER A 69 10.93 -17.36 -4.21
CA SER A 69 9.73 -18.22 -4.24
C SER A 69 8.45 -17.41 -4.54
N PRO A 70 7.40 -18.01 -5.11
CA PRO A 70 6.13 -17.30 -5.35
C PRO A 70 5.51 -16.75 -4.06
N GLU A 71 5.63 -17.50 -2.97
CA GLU A 71 5.13 -17.12 -1.64
C GLU A 71 5.89 -15.91 -1.09
N PHE A 72 7.18 -15.79 -1.40
CA PHE A 72 7.98 -14.64 -1.02
C PHE A 72 7.47 -13.37 -1.71
N CYS A 73 7.15 -13.42 -3.00
CA CYS A 73 6.63 -12.27 -3.76
C CYS A 73 5.35 -11.72 -3.13
N VAL A 74 4.42 -12.60 -2.72
CA VAL A 74 3.12 -12.19 -2.18
C VAL A 74 3.11 -11.94 -0.66
N ARG A 75 4.27 -11.87 0.01
CA ARG A 75 4.35 -11.71 1.48
C ARG A 75 3.67 -10.45 2.03
N ASN A 76 3.60 -9.41 1.21
CA ASN A 76 2.99 -8.12 1.58
C ASN A 76 1.51 -8.02 1.19
N PHE A 77 0.95 -9.06 0.58
CA PHE A 77 -0.47 -9.11 0.29
C PHE A 77 -1.26 -9.36 1.56
N THR A 78 -2.44 -8.76 1.62
CA THR A 78 -3.43 -9.06 2.66
C THR A 78 -4.47 -10.06 2.18
N ASP A 79 -5.04 -10.78 3.12
CA ASP A 79 -6.15 -11.70 2.90
C ASP A 79 -7.52 -10.98 2.99
N SER A 80 -7.56 -9.70 3.38
CA SER A 80 -8.79 -8.89 3.45
C SER A 80 -9.32 -8.51 2.06
N CYS A 81 -8.44 -8.49 1.06
CA CYS A 81 -8.78 -8.36 -0.34
C CYS A 81 -9.05 -9.76 -0.91
N ALA A 82 -10.33 -10.14 -0.91
CA ALA A 82 -10.81 -11.50 -1.22
C ALA A 82 -10.14 -12.12 -2.45
N ASP A 83 -9.61 -13.33 -2.28
CA ASP A 83 -8.94 -14.22 -3.27
C ASP A 83 -7.73 -13.64 -4.02
N ASP A 84 -7.45 -12.34 -3.90
CA ASP A 84 -6.48 -11.63 -4.73
C ASP A 84 -5.04 -12.14 -4.51
N LYS A 85 -4.66 -12.46 -3.27
CA LYS A 85 -3.34 -13.01 -2.94
C LYS A 85 -3.12 -14.42 -3.51
N GLN A 86 -4.14 -15.27 -3.42
CA GLN A 86 -4.03 -16.66 -3.89
C GLN A 86 -4.06 -16.73 -5.41
N MET A 87 -4.82 -15.84 -6.05
CA MET A 87 -4.77 -15.64 -7.50
C MET A 87 -3.37 -15.21 -7.94
N GLU A 88 -2.84 -14.14 -7.36
CA GLU A 88 -1.49 -13.64 -7.68
C GLU A 88 -0.43 -14.72 -7.47
N LEU A 89 -0.52 -15.49 -6.38
CA LEU A 89 0.41 -16.59 -6.10
C LEU A 89 0.41 -17.65 -7.23
N ASN A 90 -0.77 -17.98 -7.76
CA ASN A 90 -0.91 -18.96 -8.84
C ASN A 90 -0.41 -18.39 -10.18
N GLU A 91 -0.68 -17.11 -10.45
CA GLU A 91 -0.23 -16.41 -11.64
C GLU A 91 1.30 -16.35 -11.70
N ILE A 92 1.96 -16.01 -10.59
CA ILE A 92 3.43 -16.04 -10.49
C ILE A 92 3.98 -17.46 -10.72
N ARG A 93 3.31 -18.50 -10.20
CA ARG A 93 3.72 -19.91 -10.43
C ARG A 93 3.62 -20.27 -11.91
N ASP A 94 2.54 -19.90 -12.56
CA ASP A 94 2.34 -20.14 -13.99
C ASP A 94 3.33 -19.35 -14.85
N ASN A 95 3.57 -18.09 -14.52
CA ASN A 95 4.59 -17.26 -15.16
C ASN A 95 5.97 -17.93 -15.06
N ARG A 96 6.38 -18.34 -13.85
CA ARG A 96 7.67 -19.00 -13.63
C ARG A 96 7.76 -20.39 -14.24
N ARG A 97 6.64 -21.07 -14.51
CA ARG A 97 6.65 -22.33 -15.27
C ARG A 97 7.02 -22.07 -16.73
N LEU A 98 6.62 -20.93 -17.29
CA LEU A 98 6.73 -20.62 -18.72
C LEU A 98 7.91 -19.71 -19.05
N PHE A 99 8.36 -18.87 -18.12
CA PHE A 99 9.31 -17.80 -18.38
C PHE A 99 10.42 -17.73 -17.34
N ILE A 100 11.54 -17.14 -17.74
CA ILE A 100 12.61 -16.66 -16.86
C ILE A 100 12.65 -15.14 -17.04
N ASN A 101 12.36 -14.41 -15.97
CA ASN A 101 12.44 -12.94 -15.97
C ASN A 101 13.91 -12.50 -15.85
N ASP A 102 14.26 -11.44 -16.57
CA ASP A 102 15.57 -10.80 -16.54
C ASP A 102 15.44 -9.44 -15.83
N SER A 103 15.82 -9.42 -14.55
CA SER A 103 15.73 -8.22 -13.71
C SER A 103 16.68 -7.10 -14.19
N ALA A 104 17.82 -7.44 -14.80
CA ALA A 104 18.81 -6.46 -15.26
C ALA A 104 18.35 -5.68 -16.51
N ARG A 105 17.49 -6.28 -17.33
CA ARG A 105 16.95 -5.65 -18.55
C ARG A 105 15.51 -5.13 -18.39
N SER A 106 14.86 -5.48 -17.28
CA SER A 106 13.55 -4.97 -16.90
C SER A 106 13.66 -3.57 -16.30
N THR A 107 12.64 -2.74 -16.51
CA THR A 107 12.64 -1.34 -16.05
C THR A 107 11.26 -0.93 -15.58
N MET A 108 11.22 -0.10 -14.53
CA MET A 108 10.02 0.60 -14.08
C MET A 108 10.24 2.10 -14.19
N GLY A 109 9.29 2.80 -14.79
CA GLY A 109 9.26 4.25 -14.85
C GLY A 109 8.79 4.87 -13.54
N PRO A 110 8.67 6.21 -13.49
CA PRO A 110 8.11 6.90 -12.33
C PRO A 110 6.67 6.46 -12.09
N GLY A 111 6.34 6.20 -10.83
CA GLY A 111 5.00 5.84 -10.40
C GLY A 111 4.15 7.05 -10.03
N SER A 112 2.82 6.88 -10.12
CA SER A 112 1.82 7.78 -9.57
C SER A 112 0.91 7.03 -8.60
N ILE A 113 0.38 7.73 -7.61
CA ILE A 113 -0.54 7.17 -6.60
C ILE A 113 -1.82 7.98 -6.59
N ALA A 114 -2.96 7.29 -6.69
CA ALA A 114 -4.28 7.84 -6.44
C ALA A 114 -4.88 7.21 -5.19
N PHE A 115 -5.55 8.01 -4.37
CA PHE A 115 -6.11 7.61 -3.08
C PHE A 115 -7.63 7.64 -3.11
N TYR A 116 -8.27 6.67 -2.46
CA TYR A 116 -9.72 6.46 -2.48
C TYR A 116 -10.25 6.10 -1.09
N ASP A 117 -11.49 6.47 -0.82
CA ASP A 117 -12.23 6.15 0.42
C ASP A 117 -12.75 4.70 0.44
N ALA A 118 -13.09 4.16 -0.73
CA ALA A 118 -13.56 2.79 -0.91
C ALA A 118 -12.99 2.13 -2.17
N ARG A 119 -12.88 0.79 -2.18
CA ARG A 119 -12.38 0.00 -3.32
C ARG A 119 -13.10 0.29 -4.63
N SER A 120 -14.42 0.50 -4.58
CA SER A 120 -15.26 0.78 -5.75
C SER A 120 -15.30 2.26 -6.14
N SER A 121 -14.68 3.13 -5.34
CA SER A 121 -14.68 4.56 -5.57
C SER A 121 -13.86 4.92 -6.80
N ARG A 122 -14.35 5.88 -7.58
CA ARG A 122 -13.66 6.40 -8.76
C ARG A 122 -13.18 7.84 -8.56
N LEU A 123 -13.51 8.43 -7.42
CA LEU A 123 -13.21 9.82 -7.10
C LEU A 123 -12.04 9.85 -6.13
N PRO A 124 -10.90 10.45 -6.52
CA PRO A 124 -9.77 10.58 -5.61
C PRO A 124 -10.13 11.43 -4.39
N VAL A 125 -9.64 11.01 -3.22
CA VAL A 125 -9.78 11.74 -1.96
C VAL A 125 -8.40 12.12 -1.42
N PRO A 126 -8.31 13.10 -0.48
CA PRO A 126 -7.07 13.34 0.25
C PRO A 126 -6.59 12.11 1.01
N VAL A 127 -5.27 11.96 1.18
CA VAL A 127 -4.64 10.82 1.88
C VAL A 127 -5.25 10.58 3.27
N SER A 128 -5.58 11.64 4.00
CA SER A 128 -6.17 11.56 5.35
C SER A 128 -7.58 10.95 5.40
N GLN A 129 -8.25 10.81 4.26
CA GLN A 129 -9.58 10.22 4.12
C GLN A 129 -9.55 8.89 3.38
N SER A 130 -8.36 8.40 3.03
CA SER A 130 -8.20 7.23 2.19
C SER A 130 -8.13 5.93 2.99
N ALA A 131 -8.78 4.89 2.46
CA ALA A 131 -8.62 3.52 2.90
C ALA A 131 -8.08 2.61 1.78
N PHE A 132 -8.02 3.12 0.55
CA PHE A 132 -7.55 2.41 -0.62
C PHE A 132 -6.62 3.30 -1.45
N ALA A 133 -5.70 2.68 -2.18
CA ALA A 133 -4.84 3.40 -3.10
C ALA A 133 -4.51 2.57 -4.35
N ASP A 134 -4.28 3.26 -5.47
CA ASP A 134 -3.87 2.70 -6.75
C ASP A 134 -2.52 3.29 -7.13
N PHE A 135 -1.50 2.43 -7.23
CA PHE A 135 -0.18 2.76 -7.73
C PHE A 135 -0.09 2.38 -9.21
N ARG A 136 0.37 3.29 -10.06
CA ARG A 136 0.57 3.04 -11.49
C ARG A 136 1.95 3.49 -11.93
N ALA A 137 2.68 2.63 -12.62
CA ALA A 137 3.95 2.98 -13.24
C ALA A 137 4.07 2.35 -14.63
N PRO A 138 4.62 3.05 -15.64
CA PRO A 138 5.07 2.41 -16.86
C PRO A 138 6.08 1.32 -16.50
N CYS A 139 5.97 0.13 -17.08
CA CYS A 139 6.90 -0.95 -16.82
C CYS A 139 7.21 -1.73 -18.10
N ARG A 140 8.42 -2.27 -18.14
CA ARG A 140 8.91 -3.12 -19.22
C ARG A 140 9.62 -4.32 -18.63
N PHE A 141 9.13 -5.51 -18.93
CA PHE A 141 9.68 -6.76 -18.43
C PHE A 141 10.40 -7.52 -19.52
N ALA A 142 11.66 -7.81 -19.29
CA ALA A 142 12.46 -8.68 -20.13
C ALA A 142 12.25 -10.13 -19.65
N ARG A 143 11.96 -11.04 -20.58
CA ARG A 143 11.78 -12.45 -20.25
C ARG A 143 12.24 -13.36 -21.38
N THR A 144 12.65 -14.55 -21.00
CA THR A 144 12.96 -15.65 -21.92
C THR A 144 11.93 -16.75 -21.74
N SER A 145 11.31 -17.20 -22.82
CA SER A 145 10.40 -18.34 -22.81
C SER A 145 11.18 -19.64 -22.60
N LYS A 146 10.71 -20.47 -21.67
CA LYS A 146 11.27 -21.81 -21.40
C LYS A 146 10.86 -22.84 -22.45
N VAL A 147 9.84 -22.54 -23.26
CA VAL A 147 9.30 -23.46 -24.26
C VAL A 147 10.16 -23.45 -25.53
N ASP A 148 10.54 -22.27 -26.00
CA ASP A 148 11.23 -22.07 -27.29
C ASP A 148 12.55 -21.28 -27.16
N GLY A 149 12.91 -20.82 -25.96
CA GLY A 149 14.12 -20.03 -25.72
C GLY A 149 14.03 -18.60 -26.24
N MET A 150 12.89 -18.15 -26.76
CA MET A 150 12.77 -16.81 -27.32
C MET A 150 12.83 -15.74 -26.22
N PHE A 151 13.69 -14.75 -26.44
CA PHE A 151 13.79 -13.55 -25.61
C PHE A 151 12.85 -12.46 -26.13
N GLY A 152 12.16 -11.78 -25.23
CA GLY A 152 11.29 -10.66 -25.59
C GLY A 152 11.04 -9.69 -24.44
N PHE A 153 10.30 -8.62 -24.77
CA PHE A 153 9.85 -7.62 -23.81
C PHE A 153 8.34 -7.56 -23.75
N SER A 154 7.81 -7.35 -22.55
CA SER A 154 6.43 -6.95 -22.30
C SER A 154 6.43 -5.53 -21.76
N THR A 155 5.94 -4.57 -22.55
CA THR A 155 5.84 -3.15 -22.18
C THR A 155 4.39 -2.82 -21.87
N GLY A 156 4.11 -2.09 -20.78
CA GLY A 156 2.77 -1.74 -20.35
C GLY A 156 2.76 -0.82 -19.13
N THR A 157 1.64 -0.80 -18.42
CA THR A 157 1.50 -0.12 -17.13
C THR A 157 1.29 -1.15 -16.04
N CYS A 158 2.14 -1.13 -15.03
CA CYS A 158 1.98 -1.91 -13.82
C CYS A 158 1.03 -1.15 -12.91
N GLN A 159 -0.10 -1.77 -12.60
CA GLN A 159 -1.11 -1.25 -11.69
C GLN A 159 -1.13 -2.12 -10.44
N LEU A 160 -1.05 -1.49 -9.27
CA LEU A 160 -0.99 -2.18 -7.97
C LEU A 160 -1.96 -1.49 -7.01
N THR A 161 -2.89 -2.27 -6.45
CA THR A 161 -3.89 -1.73 -5.52
C THR A 161 -3.53 -2.06 -4.08
N HIS A 162 -3.90 -1.17 -3.17
CA HIS A 162 -3.56 -1.25 -1.76
C HIS A 162 -4.77 -0.95 -0.89
N VAL A 163 -4.79 -1.53 0.31
CA VAL A 163 -5.75 -1.23 1.37
C VAL A 163 -5.02 -0.79 2.63
N TYR A 164 -5.58 0.17 3.33
CA TYR A 164 -5.11 0.60 4.63
C TYR A 164 -5.87 -0.16 5.73
N GLU A 165 -5.16 -0.99 6.47
CA GLU A 165 -5.74 -1.82 7.53
C GLU A 165 -4.74 -1.98 8.68
N ASN A 166 -5.24 -2.13 9.91
CA ASN A 166 -4.39 -2.28 11.09
C ASN A 166 -3.28 -1.22 11.17
N TRP A 167 -3.60 0.01 10.75
CA TRP A 167 -2.71 1.18 10.76
C TRP A 167 -1.51 1.12 9.81
N GLN A 168 -1.58 0.31 8.75
CA GLN A 168 -0.54 0.16 7.73
C GLN A 168 -1.15 -0.12 6.35
N TRP A 169 -0.40 0.16 5.29
CA TRP A 169 -0.78 -0.21 3.93
C TRP A 169 -0.42 -1.67 3.64
N ARG A 170 -1.29 -2.35 2.91
CA ARG A 170 -1.09 -3.73 2.44
C ARG A 170 -1.41 -3.81 0.95
N GLN A 171 -0.75 -4.72 0.25
CA GLN A 171 -0.97 -4.97 -1.17
C GLN A 171 -2.26 -5.80 -1.34
N CYS A 172 -3.10 -5.45 -2.30
CA CYS A 172 -4.30 -6.21 -2.64
C CYS A 172 -4.14 -6.94 -3.96
N GLN A 173 -3.95 -6.21 -5.06
CA GLN A 173 -3.85 -6.80 -6.40
C GLN A 173 -2.66 -6.21 -7.15
N SER A 174 -2.20 -6.95 -8.16
CA SER A 174 -1.31 -6.46 -9.20
C SER A 174 -1.88 -6.81 -10.57
N HIS A 175 -1.83 -5.86 -11.49
CA HIS A 175 -2.30 -6.00 -12.87
C HIS A 175 -1.28 -5.43 -13.84
N PHE A 176 -0.97 -6.17 -14.89
CA PHE A 176 -0.22 -5.64 -16.02
C PHE A 176 -1.20 -5.19 -17.09
N LEU A 177 -1.26 -3.88 -17.33
CA LEU A 177 -2.10 -3.29 -18.36
C LEU A 177 -1.27 -3.13 -19.65
N PRO A 178 -1.47 -3.97 -20.68
CA PRO A 178 -0.79 -3.80 -21.95
C PRO A 178 -1.21 -2.48 -22.61
N PRO A 179 -0.36 -1.86 -23.44
CA PRO A 179 -0.77 -0.73 -24.27
C PRO A 179 -1.96 -1.14 -25.12
N SER A 180 -2.98 -0.26 -25.23
CA SER A 180 -4.17 -0.50 -26.04
C SER A 180 -3.79 -0.99 -27.46
N PRO A 181 -4.52 -1.96 -28.04
CA PRO A 181 -4.01 -2.71 -29.18
C PRO A 181 -4.08 -1.88 -30.47
N SER A 182 -2.95 -1.73 -31.15
CA SER A 182 -2.91 -2.01 -32.57
C SER A 182 -2.56 -3.50 -32.74
N SER A 183 -3.53 -4.30 -33.19
CA SER A 183 -3.42 -5.71 -33.62
C SER A 183 -3.00 -6.77 -32.59
N ALA A 184 -4.01 -7.51 -32.11
CA ALA A 184 -4.10 -8.95 -31.84
C ALA A 184 -2.83 -9.73 -31.44
N ALA A 185 -2.74 -10.16 -30.17
CA ALA A 185 -2.42 -11.55 -29.72
C ALA A 185 -2.08 -11.67 -28.21
N PHE A 186 -1.97 -10.59 -27.43
CA PHE A 186 -1.48 -10.65 -26.04
C PHE A 186 -2.47 -10.13 -24.98
N SER A 187 -3.76 -10.19 -25.30
CA SER A 187 -4.83 -9.68 -24.43
C SER A 187 -5.31 -10.78 -23.48
N LEU A 188 -4.57 -11.01 -22.39
CA LEU A 188 -4.99 -11.59 -21.11
C LEU A 188 -3.73 -11.96 -20.31
N PHE A 189 -3.13 -11.00 -19.60
CA PHE A 189 -2.11 -11.30 -18.60
C PHE A 189 -2.27 -10.38 -17.40
N PRO A 190 -2.89 -10.84 -16.31
CA PRO A 190 -2.36 -10.58 -14.98
C PRO A 190 -0.98 -11.30 -14.84
N PHE A 191 -0.16 -10.91 -13.85
CA PHE A 191 1.31 -11.05 -13.87
C PHE A 191 1.87 -12.46 -14.08
#